data_AF-R7ZIS8-F1
#
_entry.id   AF-R7ZIS8-F1
#
_cell.length_a   1.000
_cell.length_b   1.000
_cell.length_c   1.000
_cell.angle_alpha   90.00
_cell.angle_beta   90.00
_cell.angle_gamma   90.00
#
_symmetry.space_group_name_H-M   'P 1'
#
loop_
_entity.id
_entity.type
_entity.pdbx_description
1 polymer ?
#
loop_
_entity_poly.entity_id
_entity_poly.type
_entity_poly.pdbx_seq_one_letter_code
_entity_poly.pdbx_strand_id
1 'polypeptide(L)'
;MNYEAYMLLWENTYIKLKQFDYVDKTDLRIDRRVNHSTLLVITEGEAEVLIGDQPYQVQHFSIFHIGKSQSLHIKVKESISYYMIHYKGDVIYADSFLQHLHMQYQPFQTDFTCVPANALGIHMLLQDMYDKWKTSVIQEHLSVKASFYELIYRIFQELNEGLGKPHEMDKVEAARLYLEQHVHEPISIQTLADSLKISTRHLLRTFKNRFGIGPQIYLQQLRIEKAKHYLLSNHYGIREIAISLGYEDEYYFSRAFKKETNMAPSIFRRKYTSGMAEFAITNENHFQYNENQLAQAIRFESRENDFMMKHIKMPFLLSLLVLLAACGEDTAHQADNKEETPKTEEATTRMITDDSGREVEIPVKAKRIVTDWYLGQILALDIVPVGAVTANLDFAAFLKPYYKDGEINNIGTDGNTSLEKILELKPDLIITWNKEDVEKYEKIAPTIVFSETVHKTATDEIKAMGEYLGRQAEATAFVKDFDKRIADAQNRINAAIPEGATFTIFDLFEKNATIVANNSVSGGRALYQILNMKPQEKVQELFDTKESGGGRYDISYEVVGDYVGDYVFLINFFNKGGELPSTWTNLDIVKNNKIIDLSPEHYFASDPLSGLYQAEDMANKIVEFTESQKTK
;
A
#
# COMPACT_ATOMS: atom_id res chain seq x y z
N MET A 1 14.52 -7.98 -1.91
CA MET A 1 14.08 -7.39 -3.20
C MET A 1 13.68 -8.56 -4.08
N ASN A 2 12.55 -8.49 -4.78
CA ASN A 2 12.11 -9.57 -5.67
C ASN A 2 12.78 -9.36 -7.03
N TYR A 3 13.94 -9.98 -7.27
CA TYR A 3 14.72 -9.71 -8.47
C TYR A 3 14.02 -10.15 -9.75
N GLU A 4 13.23 -11.23 -9.71
CA GLU A 4 12.41 -11.70 -10.84
C GLU A 4 11.37 -10.64 -11.26
N ALA A 5 10.64 -10.07 -10.29
CA ALA A 5 9.68 -8.99 -10.56
C ALA A 5 10.34 -7.72 -11.12
N TYR A 6 11.56 -7.38 -10.67
CA TYR A 6 12.33 -6.28 -11.27
C TYR A 6 12.75 -6.63 -12.71
N MET A 7 13.27 -7.84 -12.97
CA MET A 7 13.68 -8.25 -14.31
C MET A 7 12.51 -8.22 -15.30
N LEU A 8 11.33 -8.73 -14.92
CA LEU A 8 10.12 -8.70 -15.76
C LEU A 8 9.66 -7.26 -16.08
N LEU A 9 9.75 -6.33 -15.11
CA LEU A 9 9.46 -4.92 -15.35
C LEU A 9 10.51 -4.27 -16.28
N TRP A 10 11.78 -4.64 -16.14
CA TRP A 10 12.88 -4.12 -16.96
C TRP A 10 12.86 -4.63 -18.40
N GLU A 11 12.44 -5.89 -18.62
CA GLU A 11 12.11 -6.45 -19.94
C GLU A 11 11.02 -5.62 -20.61
N ASN A 12 9.92 -5.35 -19.89
CA ASN A 12 8.80 -4.57 -20.37
C ASN A 12 9.03 -3.04 -20.34
N THR A 13 10.28 -2.56 -20.31
CA THR A 13 10.60 -1.13 -20.21
C THR A 13 11.28 -0.55 -21.45
N TYR A 14 10.69 0.52 -21.99
CA TYR A 14 11.40 1.42 -22.89
C TYR A 14 12.36 2.34 -22.11
N ILE A 15 13.66 2.10 -22.25
CA ILE A 15 14.69 2.99 -21.71
C ILE A 15 15.06 4.11 -22.69
N LYS A 16 15.17 5.34 -22.18
CA LYS A 16 15.82 6.46 -22.85
C LYS A 16 16.95 7.01 -21.98
N LEU A 17 18.19 6.73 -22.36
CA LEU A 17 19.38 7.37 -21.80
C LEU A 17 19.33 8.88 -22.02
N LYS A 18 19.88 9.65 -21.09
CA LYS A 18 19.76 11.12 -21.02
C LYS A 18 21.12 11.79 -20.99
N GLN A 19 22.01 11.27 -20.16
CA GLN A 19 23.39 11.72 -19.98
C GLN A 19 24.19 10.55 -19.45
N PHE A 20 25.45 10.46 -19.86
CA PHE A 20 26.38 9.45 -19.37
C PHE A 20 27.72 10.14 -19.18
N ASP A 21 28.12 10.29 -17.92
CA ASP A 21 29.36 10.93 -17.50
C ASP A 21 30.36 9.87 -17.02
N TYR A 22 31.64 10.13 -17.24
CA TYR A 22 32.75 9.55 -16.49
C TYR A 22 33.46 10.69 -15.75
N VAL A 23 33.83 10.46 -14.49
CA VAL A 23 34.51 11.43 -13.65
C VAL A 23 35.65 10.74 -12.92
N ASP A 24 36.84 11.28 -13.10
CA ASP A 24 38.08 10.90 -12.41
C ASP A 24 38.67 12.16 -11.78
N LYS A 25 38.59 12.28 -10.44
CA LYS A 25 38.87 13.52 -9.72
C LYS A 25 39.36 13.30 -8.28
N THR A 26 40.20 14.23 -7.82
CA THR A 26 40.52 14.46 -6.42
C THR A 26 39.61 15.52 -5.79
N ASP A 27 39.46 15.49 -4.46
CA ASP A 27 38.73 16.49 -3.63
C ASP A 27 37.36 16.90 -4.20
N LEU A 28 36.57 15.91 -4.62
CA LEU A 28 35.25 16.13 -5.19
C LEU A 28 34.17 16.15 -4.09
N ARG A 29 33.41 17.24 -4.03
CA ARG A 29 32.12 17.30 -3.34
C ARG A 29 30.98 17.49 -4.35
N ILE A 30 29.98 16.63 -4.27
CA ILE A 30 28.68 16.74 -4.96
C ILE A 30 27.59 16.90 -3.90
N ASP A 31 26.64 17.78 -4.18
CA ASP A 31 25.48 18.08 -3.34
C ASP A 31 24.34 18.48 -4.30
N ARG A 32 23.52 17.52 -4.75
CA ARG A 32 22.47 17.77 -5.75
C ARG A 32 21.32 16.77 -5.69
N ARG A 33 20.13 17.20 -6.15
CA ARG A 33 19.00 16.30 -6.43
C ARG A 33 19.13 15.72 -7.85
N VAL A 34 18.86 14.43 -8.05
CA VAL A 34 18.92 13.81 -9.39
C VAL A 34 17.58 13.97 -10.13
N ASN A 35 17.61 14.57 -11.33
CA ASN A 35 16.40 14.85 -12.12
C ASN A 35 15.82 13.61 -12.82
N HIS A 36 16.60 12.54 -12.88
CA HIS A 36 16.35 11.31 -13.63
C HIS A 36 16.84 10.11 -12.79
N SER A 37 16.31 8.92 -13.07
CA SER A 37 16.83 7.68 -12.49
C SER A 37 18.30 7.53 -12.91
N THR A 38 19.14 7.12 -11.98
CA THR A 38 20.60 7.27 -12.13
C THR A 38 21.31 6.01 -11.67
N LEU A 39 22.12 5.41 -12.55
CA LEU A 39 23.07 4.37 -12.15
C LEU A 39 24.43 5.04 -11.93
N LEU A 40 24.85 5.14 -10.67
CA LEU A 40 26.19 5.53 -10.25
C LEU A 40 27.03 4.27 -10.03
N VAL A 41 28.14 4.13 -10.75
CA VAL A 41 29.10 3.05 -10.56
C VAL A 41 30.45 3.64 -10.20
N ILE A 42 30.80 3.57 -8.92
CA ILE A 42 32.12 3.95 -8.43
C ILE A 42 33.05 2.78 -8.71
N THR A 43 34.11 3.03 -9.47
CA THR A 43 35.06 2.00 -9.91
C THR A 43 36.28 1.95 -9.00
N GLU A 44 36.78 3.12 -8.59
CA GLU A 44 37.97 3.27 -7.74
C GLU A 44 37.83 4.46 -6.76
N GLY A 45 38.59 4.42 -5.66
CA GLY A 45 38.70 5.53 -4.68
C GLY A 45 37.88 5.37 -3.39
N GLU A 46 38.04 6.35 -2.49
CA GLU A 46 37.31 6.42 -1.21
C GLU A 46 36.31 7.59 -1.17
N ALA A 47 35.05 7.29 -0.88
CA ALA A 47 33.99 8.28 -0.79
C ALA A 47 32.95 7.98 0.29
N GLU A 48 32.43 9.06 0.89
CA GLU A 48 31.21 9.07 1.67
C GLU A 48 30.05 9.40 0.71
N VAL A 49 29.09 8.49 0.58
CA VAL A 49 27.93 8.62 -0.34
C VAL A 49 26.66 8.65 0.50
N LEU A 50 25.79 9.63 0.25
CA LEU A 50 24.49 9.79 0.93
C LEU A 50 23.40 9.88 -0.13
N ILE A 51 22.46 8.93 -0.10
CA ILE A 51 21.31 8.85 -1.00
C ILE A 51 20.04 9.02 -0.15
N GLY A 52 19.33 10.13 -0.35
CA GLY A 52 18.32 10.58 0.62
C GLY A 52 18.95 10.70 2.01
N ASP A 53 18.38 10.02 3.00
CA ASP A 53 18.91 9.92 4.37
C ASP A 53 19.76 8.66 4.63
N GLN A 54 20.16 7.92 3.59
CA GLN A 54 20.90 6.65 3.71
C GLN A 54 22.39 6.83 3.39
N PRO A 55 23.29 6.83 4.40
CA PRO A 55 24.72 6.97 4.20
C PRO A 55 25.42 5.63 3.93
N TYR A 56 26.49 5.69 3.15
CA TYR A 56 27.34 4.58 2.74
C TYR A 56 28.81 5.02 2.75
N GLN A 57 29.71 4.13 3.18
CA GLN A 57 31.15 4.29 2.98
C GLN A 57 31.57 3.44 1.78
N VAL A 58 32.27 4.04 0.82
CA VAL A 58 32.77 3.36 -0.37
C VAL A 58 34.30 3.34 -0.30
N GLN A 59 34.88 2.15 -0.48
CA GLN A 59 36.33 1.90 -0.50
C GLN A 59 36.76 0.97 -1.66
N HIS A 60 35.78 0.45 -2.40
CA HIS A 60 35.93 -0.56 -3.44
C HIS A 60 34.82 -0.36 -4.49
N PHE A 61 34.89 -1.09 -5.60
CA PHE A 61 33.88 -1.05 -6.66
C PHE A 61 32.45 -1.19 -6.11
N SER A 62 31.59 -0.20 -6.36
CA SER A 62 30.24 -0.12 -5.79
C SER A 62 29.24 0.49 -6.76
N ILE A 63 28.10 -0.18 -6.94
CA ILE A 63 26.99 0.20 -7.81
C ILE A 63 25.85 0.73 -6.94
N PHE A 64 25.28 1.87 -7.34
CA PHE A 64 24.12 2.50 -6.74
C PHE A 64 23.12 2.83 -7.85
N HIS A 65 21.96 2.18 -7.86
CA HIS A 65 20.78 2.73 -8.51
C HIS A 65 20.14 3.75 -7.58
N ILE A 66 19.92 4.94 -8.11
CA ILE A 66 19.39 6.11 -7.40
C ILE A 66 18.09 6.53 -8.10
N GLY A 67 17.00 6.51 -7.35
CA GLY A 67 15.67 6.86 -7.82
C GLY A 67 15.57 8.30 -8.33
N LYS A 68 14.67 8.52 -9.31
CA LYS A 68 14.34 9.88 -9.78
C LYS A 68 13.92 10.74 -8.58
N SER A 69 14.46 11.96 -8.50
CA SER A 69 14.21 12.94 -7.44
C SER A 69 14.77 12.58 -6.06
N GLN A 70 15.72 11.64 -5.95
CA GLN A 70 16.52 11.50 -4.73
C GLN A 70 17.56 12.61 -4.59
N SER A 71 17.94 12.91 -3.34
CA SER A 71 19.13 13.70 -3.02
C SER A 71 20.37 12.82 -3.10
N LEU A 72 21.44 13.32 -3.73
CA LEU A 72 22.73 12.65 -3.83
C LEU A 72 23.82 13.60 -3.33
N HIS A 73 24.48 13.22 -2.24
CA HIS A 73 25.69 13.87 -1.76
C HIS A 73 26.85 12.87 -1.88
N ILE A 74 27.98 13.33 -2.42
CA ILE A 74 29.22 12.55 -2.48
C ILE A 74 30.34 13.43 -1.93
N LYS A 75 31.12 12.91 -0.99
CA LYS A 75 32.30 13.55 -0.41
C LYS A 75 33.48 12.59 -0.51
N VAL A 76 34.40 12.91 -1.40
CA VAL A 76 35.64 12.15 -1.62
C VAL A 76 36.67 12.51 -0.54
N LYS A 77 37.52 11.55 -0.15
CA LYS A 77 38.62 11.79 0.81
C LYS A 77 39.95 12.11 0.12
N GLU A 78 40.26 11.39 -0.95
CA GLU A 78 41.50 11.55 -1.72
C GLU A 78 41.18 11.67 -3.22
N SER A 79 40.90 10.55 -3.88
CA SER A 79 40.41 10.47 -5.26
C SER A 79 39.16 9.59 -5.39
N ILE A 80 38.44 9.75 -6.51
CA ILE A 80 37.37 8.87 -6.96
C ILE A 80 37.41 8.75 -8.49
N SER A 81 37.10 7.56 -9.00
CA SER A 81 36.78 7.33 -10.41
C SER A 81 35.41 6.67 -10.48
N TYR A 82 34.47 7.25 -11.25
CA TYR A 82 33.12 6.73 -11.37
C TYR A 82 32.46 7.02 -12.72
N TYR A 83 31.50 6.17 -13.07
CA TYR A 83 30.54 6.36 -14.15
C TYR A 83 29.18 6.79 -13.58
N MET A 84 28.46 7.68 -14.26
CA MET A 84 27.10 8.07 -13.88
C MET A 84 26.19 8.12 -15.10
N ILE A 85 25.22 7.20 -15.16
CA ILE A 85 24.27 7.04 -16.26
C ILE A 85 22.90 7.56 -15.81
N HIS A 86 22.49 8.71 -16.34
CA HIS A 86 21.16 9.27 -16.14
C HIS A 86 20.21 8.75 -17.24
N TYR A 87 19.04 8.24 -16.86
CA TYR A 87 18.06 7.67 -17.79
C TYR A 87 16.61 7.88 -17.35
N LYS A 88 15.68 7.65 -18.28
CA LYS A 88 14.25 7.52 -18.02
C LYS A 88 13.79 6.14 -18.49
N GLY A 89 13.14 5.39 -17.61
CA GLY A 89 12.33 4.23 -17.98
C GLY A 89 10.87 4.62 -18.12
N ASP A 90 10.20 3.99 -19.09
CA ASP A 90 8.75 3.96 -19.24
C ASP A 90 8.35 2.48 -19.39
N VAL A 91 7.62 1.93 -18.41
CA VAL A 91 7.07 0.56 -18.51
C VAL A 91 5.96 0.57 -19.55
N ILE A 92 5.98 -0.39 -20.46
CA ILE A 92 4.91 -0.71 -21.38
C ILE A 92 4.06 -1.79 -20.71
N TYR A 93 2.84 -1.47 -20.32
CA TYR A 93 1.91 -2.44 -19.76
C TYR A 93 1.28 -3.25 -20.90
N ALA A 94 1.48 -4.57 -20.91
CA ALA A 94 0.68 -5.47 -21.74
C ALA A 94 -0.68 -5.77 -21.09
N ASP A 95 -0.73 -5.69 -19.76
CA ASP A 95 -1.83 -6.13 -18.89
C ASP A 95 -1.88 -5.30 -17.59
N SER A 96 -2.88 -5.57 -16.75
CA SER A 96 -3.03 -4.96 -15.43
C SER A 96 -2.00 -5.49 -14.40
N PHE A 97 -1.45 -6.68 -14.60
CA PHE A 97 -0.48 -7.30 -13.68
C PHE A 97 0.87 -6.55 -13.69
N LEU A 98 1.40 -6.22 -14.86
CA LEU A 98 2.58 -5.37 -15.04
C LEU A 98 2.36 -3.96 -14.47
N GLN A 99 1.13 -3.43 -14.53
CA GLN A 99 0.79 -2.16 -13.88
C GLN A 99 0.88 -2.29 -12.35
N HIS A 100 0.31 -3.34 -11.75
CA HIS A 100 0.41 -3.60 -10.30
C HIS A 100 1.86 -3.84 -9.84
N LEU A 101 2.64 -4.64 -10.58
CA LEU A 101 4.07 -4.82 -10.33
C LEU A 101 4.82 -3.47 -10.37
N HIS A 102 4.54 -2.61 -11.34
CA HIS A 102 5.18 -1.30 -11.43
C HIS A 102 4.79 -0.41 -10.24
N MET A 103 3.52 -0.40 -9.83
CA MET A 103 3.05 0.37 -8.67
C MET A 103 3.68 -0.13 -7.35
N GLN A 104 3.87 -1.44 -7.20
CA GLN A 104 4.48 -2.07 -6.02
C GLN A 104 6.01 -1.88 -5.96
N TYR A 105 6.73 -2.17 -7.05
CA TYR A 105 8.19 -2.28 -7.05
C TYR A 105 8.94 -1.06 -7.62
N GLN A 106 8.24 -0.16 -8.31
CA GLN A 106 8.71 1.18 -8.73
C GLN A 106 10.20 1.25 -9.14
N PRO A 107 10.68 0.45 -10.13
CA PRO A 107 12.10 0.15 -10.32
C PRO A 107 12.96 1.34 -10.77
N PHE A 108 12.35 2.49 -11.08
CA PHE A 108 13.01 3.75 -11.44
C PHE A 108 13.04 4.77 -10.27
N GLN A 109 12.56 4.34 -9.11
CA GLN A 109 12.30 5.16 -7.92
C GLN A 109 12.85 4.48 -6.65
N THR A 110 12.75 3.15 -6.55
CA THR A 110 13.40 2.38 -5.49
C THR A 110 14.92 2.35 -5.69
N ASP A 111 15.65 2.85 -4.69
CA ASP A 111 17.10 2.75 -4.65
C ASP A 111 17.55 1.29 -4.45
N PHE A 112 18.65 0.90 -5.10
CA PHE A 112 19.32 -0.37 -4.79
C PHE A 112 20.84 -0.20 -4.85
N THR A 113 21.55 -1.03 -4.09
CA THR A 113 23.02 -1.01 -4.04
C THR A 113 23.57 -2.41 -4.34
N CYS A 114 24.76 -2.49 -4.93
CA CYS A 114 25.43 -3.75 -5.20
C CYS A 114 26.97 -3.59 -5.19
N VAL A 115 27.66 -4.48 -4.49
CA VAL A 115 29.07 -4.80 -4.71
C VAL A 115 29.07 -6.07 -5.58
N PRO A 116 29.40 -5.96 -6.88
CA PRO A 116 29.36 -7.08 -7.81
C PRO A 116 30.51 -8.06 -7.60
N ALA A 117 30.29 -9.33 -7.95
CA ALA A 117 31.32 -10.35 -8.01
C ALA A 117 32.27 -10.12 -9.20
N ASN A 118 31.74 -9.75 -10.37
CA ASN A 118 32.53 -9.48 -11.58
C ASN A 118 32.70 -7.98 -11.86
N ALA A 119 33.26 -7.25 -10.87
CA ALA A 119 33.56 -5.83 -10.98
C ALA A 119 34.34 -5.46 -12.27
N LEU A 120 35.32 -6.28 -12.67
CA LEU A 120 36.11 -6.07 -13.89
C LEU A 120 35.25 -6.20 -15.17
N GLY A 121 34.43 -7.24 -15.26
CA GLY A 121 33.53 -7.46 -16.41
C GLY A 121 32.45 -6.38 -16.55
N ILE A 122 32.06 -5.74 -15.44
CA ILE A 122 31.18 -4.56 -15.44
C ILE A 122 31.96 -3.29 -15.83
N HIS A 123 33.18 -3.10 -15.32
CA HIS A 123 34.04 -1.97 -15.69
C HIS A 123 34.33 -1.92 -17.20
N MET A 124 34.70 -3.06 -17.80
CA MET A 124 34.97 -3.15 -19.24
C MET A 124 33.74 -2.83 -20.09
N LEU A 125 32.55 -3.26 -19.66
CA LEU A 125 31.28 -2.94 -20.33
C LEU A 125 30.97 -1.44 -20.24
N LEU A 126 31.13 -0.84 -19.05
CA LEU A 126 30.96 0.60 -18.85
C LEU A 126 31.94 1.44 -19.68
N GLN A 127 33.19 0.99 -19.82
CA GLN A 127 34.18 1.67 -20.64
C GLN A 127 33.79 1.67 -22.13
N ASP A 128 33.47 0.50 -22.70
CA ASP A 128 33.00 0.39 -24.10
C ASP A 128 31.75 1.25 -24.36
N MET A 129 30.76 1.17 -23.45
CA MET A 129 29.56 2.00 -23.52
C MET A 129 29.89 3.50 -23.49
N TYR A 130 30.83 3.93 -22.67
CA TYR A 130 31.20 5.34 -22.53
C TYR A 130 32.02 5.85 -23.73
N ASP A 131 32.94 5.02 -24.24
CA ASP A 131 33.72 5.31 -25.44
C ASP A 131 32.82 5.46 -26.67
N LYS A 132 31.82 4.58 -26.82
CA LYS A 132 30.77 4.70 -27.84
C LYS A 132 29.87 5.93 -27.64
N TRP A 133 29.42 6.21 -26.42
CA TRP A 133 28.58 7.37 -26.12
C TRP A 133 29.26 8.70 -26.50
N LYS A 134 30.56 8.85 -26.23
CA LYS A 134 31.34 10.04 -26.59
C LYS A 134 31.36 10.34 -28.09
N THR A 135 31.19 9.34 -28.97
CA THR A 135 31.17 9.55 -30.43
C THR A 135 30.01 10.43 -30.90
N SER A 136 28.91 10.50 -30.14
CA SER A 136 27.65 11.15 -30.53
C SER A 136 27.02 10.63 -31.84
N VAL A 137 27.44 9.45 -32.33
CA VAL A 137 26.91 8.84 -33.56
C VAL A 137 25.60 8.09 -33.24
N ILE A 138 24.54 8.38 -34.00
CA ILE A 138 23.19 7.84 -33.73
C ILE A 138 23.11 6.30 -33.75
N GLN A 139 23.99 5.63 -34.48
CA GLN A 139 24.11 4.17 -34.50
C GLN A 139 24.71 3.64 -33.18
N GLU A 140 25.73 4.28 -32.66
CA GLU A 140 26.34 3.93 -31.37
C GLU A 140 25.37 4.14 -30.20
N HIS A 141 24.47 5.13 -30.28
CA HIS A 141 23.42 5.32 -29.28
C HIS A 141 22.50 4.09 -29.13
N LEU A 142 22.33 3.27 -30.17
CA LEU A 142 21.62 1.99 -30.10
C LEU A 142 22.48 0.90 -29.44
N SER A 143 23.78 0.82 -29.75
CA SER A 143 24.71 -0.11 -29.08
C SER A 143 24.82 0.18 -27.58
N VAL A 144 24.93 1.45 -27.19
CA VAL A 144 24.98 1.88 -25.79
C VAL A 144 23.65 1.60 -25.07
N LYS A 145 22.49 1.76 -25.74
CA LYS A 145 21.19 1.35 -25.18
C LYS A 145 21.10 -0.17 -24.98
N ALA A 146 21.55 -0.98 -25.94
CA ALA A 146 21.54 -2.44 -25.82
C ALA A 146 22.45 -2.91 -24.67
N SER A 147 23.68 -2.38 -24.63
CA SER A 147 24.66 -2.67 -23.58
C SER A 147 24.22 -2.18 -22.19
N PHE A 148 23.35 -1.16 -22.11
CA PHE A 148 22.74 -0.75 -20.85
C PHE A 148 21.71 -1.78 -20.33
N TYR A 149 20.91 -2.41 -21.20
CA TYR A 149 20.08 -3.54 -20.76
C TYR A 149 20.94 -4.73 -20.33
N GLU A 150 22.04 -5.01 -21.04
CA GLU A 150 23.00 -6.06 -20.64
C GLU A 150 23.64 -5.78 -19.28
N LEU A 151 24.04 -4.53 -19.00
CA LEU A 151 24.56 -4.08 -17.72
C LEU A 151 23.53 -4.31 -16.59
N ILE A 152 22.28 -3.92 -16.80
CA ILE A 152 21.20 -4.11 -15.84
C ILE A 152 20.89 -5.60 -15.61
N TYR A 153 20.86 -6.40 -16.69
CA TYR A 153 20.72 -7.85 -16.60
C TYR A 153 21.84 -8.49 -15.76
N ARG A 154 23.12 -8.18 -16.04
CA ARG A 154 24.27 -8.70 -15.28
C ARG A 154 24.18 -8.35 -13.78
N ILE A 155 23.74 -7.13 -13.46
CA ILE A 155 23.55 -6.68 -12.08
C ILE A 155 22.46 -7.48 -11.37
N PHE A 156 21.29 -7.67 -12.00
CA PHE A 156 20.20 -8.44 -11.40
C PHE A 156 20.50 -9.94 -11.35
N GLN A 157 21.22 -10.49 -12.34
CA GLN A 157 21.68 -11.88 -12.33
C GLN A 157 22.59 -12.15 -11.13
N GLU A 158 23.65 -11.36 -10.94
CA GLU A 158 24.57 -11.55 -9.81
C GLU A 158 23.86 -11.41 -8.44
N LEU A 159 22.88 -10.51 -8.33
CA LEU A 159 22.08 -10.35 -7.11
C LEU A 159 21.11 -11.52 -6.88
N ASN A 160 20.50 -12.07 -7.93
CA ASN A 160 19.56 -13.19 -7.85
C ASN A 160 20.28 -14.52 -7.55
N GLU A 161 21.47 -14.72 -8.13
CA GLU A 161 22.36 -15.86 -7.85
C GLU A 161 23.10 -15.73 -6.50
N GLY A 162 22.98 -14.60 -5.81
CA GLY A 162 23.63 -14.34 -4.51
C GLY A 162 25.15 -14.17 -4.58
N LEU A 163 25.69 -13.97 -5.79
CA LEU A 163 27.11 -13.73 -6.06
C LEU A 163 27.49 -12.28 -5.71
N GLY A 164 26.70 -11.33 -6.22
CA GLY A 164 26.75 -9.92 -5.85
C GLY A 164 26.04 -9.70 -4.51
N LYS A 165 26.45 -8.68 -3.76
CA LYS A 165 25.89 -8.38 -2.43
C LYS A 165 25.40 -6.94 -2.35
N PRO A 166 24.29 -6.65 -1.65
CA PRO A 166 23.92 -5.28 -1.33
C PRO A 166 25.07 -4.55 -0.62
N HIS A 167 25.37 -3.33 -1.05
CA HIS A 167 26.37 -2.50 -0.36
C HIS A 167 25.78 -2.02 0.98
N GLU A 168 26.42 -2.39 2.09
CA GLU A 168 25.85 -2.14 3.42
C GLU A 168 25.82 -0.64 3.76
N MET A 169 24.65 -0.19 4.22
CA MET A 169 24.45 1.14 4.80
C MET A 169 25.35 1.33 6.02
N ASP A 170 25.98 2.49 6.14
CA ASP A 170 26.73 2.89 7.32
C ASP A 170 25.79 3.21 8.48
N LYS A 171 25.40 2.17 9.21
CA LYS A 171 24.48 2.27 10.36
C LYS A 171 24.99 3.18 11.49
N VAL A 172 26.29 3.43 11.57
CA VAL A 172 26.88 4.32 12.58
C VAL A 172 26.70 5.78 12.17
N GLU A 173 26.84 6.06 10.88
CA GLU A 173 26.56 7.37 10.29
C GLU A 173 25.05 7.67 10.24
N ALA A 174 24.23 6.67 9.91
CA ALA A 174 22.77 6.79 9.95
C ALA A 174 22.27 7.11 11.37
N ALA A 175 22.87 6.50 12.40
CA ALA A 175 22.61 6.86 13.79
C ALA A 175 23.02 8.31 14.11
N ARG A 176 24.10 8.85 13.53
CA ARG A 176 24.50 10.25 13.73
C ARG A 176 23.47 11.20 13.10
N LEU A 177 23.11 10.98 11.84
CA LEU A 177 22.14 11.78 11.10
C LEU A 177 20.78 11.80 11.80
N TYR A 178 20.28 10.63 12.23
CA TYR A 178 19.02 10.52 12.95
C TYR A 178 19.00 11.37 14.24
N LEU A 179 20.07 11.32 15.04
CA LEU A 179 20.20 12.09 16.29
C LEU A 179 20.28 13.61 16.06
N GLU A 180 20.75 14.07 14.90
CA GLU A 180 20.81 15.48 14.53
C GLU A 180 19.46 16.01 14.03
N GLN A 181 18.75 15.21 13.25
CA GLN A 181 17.39 15.50 12.77
C GLN A 181 16.39 15.56 13.93
N HIS A 182 16.31 14.48 14.72
CA HIS A 182 15.29 14.27 15.76
C HIS A 182 15.72 14.84 17.14
N VAL A 183 16.72 15.72 17.19
CA VAL A 183 17.34 16.25 18.43
C VAL A 183 16.33 16.88 19.42
N HIS A 184 15.17 17.31 18.92
CA HIS A 184 14.05 17.90 19.67
C HIS A 184 13.15 16.88 20.38
N GLU A 185 13.24 15.59 20.01
CA GLU A 185 12.33 14.53 20.45
C GLU A 185 12.94 13.65 21.56
N PRO A 186 12.12 12.99 22.40
CA PRO A 186 12.58 12.06 23.43
C PRO A 186 13.07 10.72 22.85
N ILE A 187 14.24 10.73 22.21
CA ILE A 187 14.86 9.53 21.60
C ILE A 187 15.34 8.52 22.65
N SER A 188 15.00 7.24 22.45
CA SER A 188 15.63 6.10 23.13
C SER A 188 16.69 5.43 22.23
N ILE A 189 17.86 5.15 22.78
CA ILE A 189 18.94 4.42 22.07
C ILE A 189 18.55 2.98 21.73
N GLN A 190 17.57 2.41 22.45
CA GLN A 190 17.00 1.10 22.10
C GLN A 190 16.25 1.20 20.76
N THR A 191 15.28 2.10 20.68
CA THR A 191 14.48 2.37 19.46
C THR A 191 15.35 2.72 18.25
N LEU A 192 16.44 3.48 18.45
CA LEU A 192 17.41 3.79 17.39
C LEU A 192 18.24 2.56 16.94
N ALA A 193 18.57 1.65 17.86
CA ALA A 193 19.25 0.41 17.49
C ALA A 193 18.31 -0.54 16.72
N ASP A 194 17.05 -0.62 17.15
CA ASP A 194 16.01 -1.46 16.56
C ASP A 194 15.63 -1.00 15.14
N SER A 195 15.45 0.31 14.91
CA SER A 195 15.18 0.86 13.57
C SER A 195 16.32 0.60 12.58
N LEU A 196 17.57 0.66 13.05
CA LEU A 196 18.78 0.32 12.29
C LEU A 196 19.05 -1.20 12.20
N LYS A 197 18.20 -2.04 12.80
CA LYS A 197 18.32 -3.51 12.83
C LYS A 197 19.71 -3.95 13.33
N ILE A 198 20.13 -3.45 14.48
CA ILE A 198 21.36 -3.83 15.21
C ILE A 198 21.10 -3.88 16.72
N SER A 199 21.86 -4.68 17.46
CA SER A 199 21.74 -4.65 18.93
C SER A 199 22.27 -3.33 19.51
N THR A 200 21.62 -2.84 20.56
CA THR A 200 22.01 -1.63 21.31
C THR A 200 23.46 -1.71 21.80
N ARG A 201 23.93 -2.91 22.20
CA ARG A 201 25.33 -3.15 22.55
C ARG A 201 26.29 -2.97 21.37
N HIS A 202 25.88 -3.34 20.15
CA HIS A 202 26.66 -3.09 18.94
C HIS A 202 26.72 -1.59 18.66
N LEU A 203 25.56 -0.90 18.60
CA LEU A 203 25.47 0.55 18.35
C LEU A 203 26.31 1.36 19.35
N LEU A 204 26.13 1.14 20.65
CA LEU A 204 26.90 1.83 21.70
C LEU A 204 28.42 1.65 21.53
N ARG A 205 28.87 0.47 21.07
CA ARG A 205 30.29 0.19 20.83
C ARG A 205 30.80 0.86 19.56
N THR A 206 30.13 0.69 18.42
CA THR A 206 30.64 1.19 17.13
C THR A 206 30.53 2.71 17.03
N PHE A 207 29.44 3.30 17.54
CA PHE A 207 29.29 4.76 17.65
C PHE A 207 30.39 5.37 18.55
N LYS A 208 30.66 4.77 19.72
CA LYS A 208 31.76 5.21 20.59
C LYS A 208 33.13 5.03 19.94
N ASN A 209 33.34 3.96 19.17
CA ASN A 209 34.62 3.74 18.48
C ASN A 209 34.86 4.78 17.37
N ARG A 210 33.82 5.26 16.67
CA ARG A 210 33.97 6.31 15.63
C ARG A 210 34.04 7.72 16.22
N PHE A 211 33.15 8.06 17.16
CA PHE A 211 32.95 9.42 17.64
C PHE A 211 33.52 9.68 19.06
N GLY A 212 34.22 8.71 19.65
CA GLY A 212 34.84 8.78 20.99
C GLY A 212 33.85 8.67 22.17
N ILE A 213 32.60 9.10 21.98
CA ILE A 213 31.52 9.14 22.97
C ILE A 213 30.31 8.30 22.56
N GLY A 214 29.48 7.89 23.52
CA GLY A 214 28.24 7.15 23.24
C GLY A 214 27.12 8.07 22.71
N PRO A 215 26.15 7.54 21.94
CA PRO A 215 25.11 8.33 21.27
C PRO A 215 24.24 9.14 22.24
N GLN A 216 23.99 8.67 23.46
CA GLN A 216 23.26 9.44 24.48
C GLN A 216 24.00 10.72 24.90
N ILE A 217 25.34 10.68 24.94
CA ILE A 217 26.18 11.84 25.26
C ILE A 217 26.26 12.78 24.06
N TYR A 218 26.35 12.22 22.85
CA TYR A 218 26.31 12.97 21.59
C TYR A 218 25.01 13.77 21.45
N LEU A 219 23.85 13.13 21.65
CA LEU A 219 22.53 13.77 21.68
C LEU A 219 22.44 14.85 22.77
N GLN A 220 22.97 14.57 23.96
CA GLN A 220 23.04 15.57 25.04
C GLN A 220 23.84 16.80 24.60
N GLN A 221 25.00 16.63 23.97
CA GLN A 221 25.82 17.74 23.47
C GLN A 221 25.13 18.52 22.36
N LEU A 222 24.54 17.86 21.35
CA LEU A 222 23.73 18.52 20.31
C LEU A 222 22.61 19.38 20.91
N ARG A 223 21.89 18.84 21.91
CA ARG A 223 20.85 19.58 22.64
C ARG A 223 21.41 20.76 23.43
N ILE A 224 22.60 20.65 24.04
CA ILE A 224 23.24 21.79 24.72
C ILE A 224 23.68 22.88 23.72
N GLU A 225 24.18 22.54 22.53
CA GLU A 225 24.50 23.56 21.52
C GLU A 225 23.24 24.26 20.98
N LYS A 226 22.15 23.52 20.67
CA LYS A 226 20.87 24.16 20.32
C LYS A 226 20.29 24.97 21.47
N ALA A 227 20.45 24.54 22.73
CA ALA A 227 20.07 25.32 23.90
C ALA A 227 20.85 26.64 24.00
N LYS A 228 22.19 26.61 23.82
CA LYS A 228 22.99 27.85 23.80
C LYS A 228 22.47 28.81 22.72
N HIS A 229 22.14 28.31 21.54
CA HIS A 229 21.55 29.13 20.48
C HIS A 229 20.23 29.77 20.93
N TYR A 230 19.23 28.99 21.37
CA TYR A 230 17.93 29.51 21.80
C TYR A 230 17.99 30.42 23.04
N LEU A 231 18.97 30.23 23.93
CA LEU A 231 19.20 31.12 25.07
C LEU A 231 19.68 32.52 24.64
N LEU A 232 20.26 32.65 23.45
CA LEU A 232 20.82 33.89 22.88
C LEU A 232 19.92 34.53 21.83
N SER A 233 19.29 33.74 20.96
CA SER A 233 18.46 34.24 19.85
C SER A 233 17.00 34.51 20.22
N ASN A 234 16.47 33.86 21.26
CA ASN A 234 15.05 33.89 21.59
C ASN A 234 14.75 34.29 23.05
N HIS A 235 13.56 34.89 23.26
CA HIS A 235 13.08 35.31 24.57
C HIS A 235 12.40 34.20 25.41
N TYR A 236 12.15 33.02 24.82
CA TYR A 236 11.46 31.88 25.46
C TYR A 236 11.98 31.51 26.86
N GLY A 237 11.09 31.02 27.72
CA GLY A 237 11.40 30.53 29.05
C GLY A 237 12.41 29.36 29.04
N ILE A 238 13.14 29.21 30.13
CA ILE A 238 14.11 28.10 30.29
C ILE A 238 13.38 26.74 30.22
N ARG A 239 12.18 26.65 30.79
CA ARG A 239 11.26 25.50 30.66
C ARG A 239 10.87 25.19 29.22
N GLU A 240 10.54 26.21 28.43
CA GLU A 240 10.11 26.06 27.03
C GLU A 240 11.27 25.55 26.16
N ILE A 241 12.49 26.05 26.42
CA ILE A 241 13.73 25.57 25.79
C ILE A 241 14.06 24.14 26.22
N ALA A 242 13.78 23.74 27.46
CA ALA A 242 13.95 22.35 27.91
C ALA A 242 13.00 21.39 27.18
N ILE A 243 11.69 21.72 27.16
CA ILE A 243 10.65 20.89 26.54
C ILE A 243 10.88 20.76 25.02
N SER A 244 11.17 21.87 24.33
CA SER A 244 11.48 21.88 22.89
C SER A 244 12.83 21.24 22.53
N LEU A 245 13.59 20.75 23.51
CA LEU A 245 14.81 19.95 23.32
C LEU A 245 14.66 18.55 23.94
N GLY A 246 13.42 18.03 24.00
CA GLY A 246 13.11 16.66 24.41
C GLY A 246 13.53 16.34 25.85
N TYR A 247 13.46 17.32 26.76
CA TYR A 247 13.61 17.12 28.20
C TYR A 247 12.27 17.30 28.92
N GLU A 248 11.86 16.30 29.69
CA GLU A 248 10.63 16.32 30.49
C GLU A 248 10.67 17.34 31.65
N ASP A 249 11.87 17.65 32.16
CA ASP A 249 12.10 18.45 33.35
C ASP A 249 13.15 19.55 33.12
N GLU A 250 12.75 20.80 33.42
CA GLU A 250 13.62 21.98 33.40
C GLU A 250 14.80 21.87 34.37
N TYR A 251 14.64 21.19 35.51
CA TYR A 251 15.68 21.02 36.52
C TYR A 251 16.71 19.97 36.08
N TYR A 252 16.31 18.90 35.41
CA TYR A 252 17.22 17.96 34.73
C TYR A 252 17.96 18.65 33.59
N PHE A 253 17.27 19.38 32.70
CA PHE A 253 17.90 20.20 31.65
C PHE A 253 18.91 21.18 32.24
N SER A 254 18.55 21.93 33.29
CA SER A 254 19.43 22.92 33.92
C SER A 254 20.68 22.30 34.55
N ARG A 255 20.57 21.08 35.09
CA ARG A 255 21.73 20.31 35.56
C ARG A 255 22.62 19.84 34.42
N ALA A 256 22.05 19.33 33.33
CA ALA A 256 22.80 18.93 32.13
C ALA A 256 23.54 20.12 31.50
N PHE A 257 22.84 21.24 31.27
CA PHE A 257 23.42 22.46 30.74
C PHE A 257 24.54 23.01 31.64
N LYS A 258 24.34 23.01 32.97
CA LYS A 258 25.40 23.43 33.92
C LYS A 258 26.60 22.48 33.94
N LYS A 259 26.41 21.17 33.74
CA LYS A 259 27.50 20.19 33.64
C LYS A 259 28.39 20.45 32.42
N GLU A 260 27.80 20.68 31.25
CA GLU A 260 28.57 20.88 30.01
C GLU A 260 29.11 22.31 29.83
N THR A 261 28.47 23.33 30.43
CA THR A 261 28.87 24.75 30.24
C THR A 261 29.46 25.43 31.47
N ASN A 262 29.49 24.75 32.62
CA ASN A 262 29.80 25.30 33.95
C ASN A 262 28.87 26.44 34.45
N MET A 263 27.82 26.80 33.71
CA MET A 263 26.88 27.88 34.06
C MET A 263 25.42 27.40 33.98
N ALA A 264 24.53 27.90 34.84
CA ALA A 264 23.10 27.60 34.71
C ALA A 264 22.50 28.36 33.50
N PRO A 265 21.48 27.84 32.80
CA PRO A 265 20.90 28.46 31.60
C PRO A 265 20.56 29.95 31.74
N SER A 266 19.96 30.35 32.87
CA SER A 266 19.60 31.74 33.17
C SER A 266 20.81 32.66 33.38
N ILE A 267 21.90 32.13 33.95
CA ILE A 267 23.19 32.83 34.10
C ILE A 267 23.87 32.96 32.75
N PHE A 268 23.85 31.91 31.93
CA PHE A 268 24.39 31.92 30.57
C PHE A 268 23.69 32.96 29.70
N ARG A 269 22.34 32.92 29.62
CA ARG A 269 21.53 33.94 28.92
C ARG A 269 21.95 35.33 29.37
N ARG A 270 21.81 35.66 30.66
CA ARG A 270 22.10 37.01 31.18
C ARG A 270 23.52 37.47 30.84
N LYS A 271 24.54 36.62 31.05
CA LYS A 271 25.94 36.97 30.78
C LYS A 271 26.18 37.39 29.32
N TYR A 272 25.50 36.75 28.36
CA TYR A 272 25.76 36.93 26.94
C TYR A 272 24.72 37.81 26.22
N THR A 273 23.51 37.98 26.75
CA THR A 273 22.50 38.93 26.22
C THR A 273 22.62 40.33 26.82
N SER A 274 23.29 40.52 27.97
CA SER A 274 23.50 41.85 28.57
C SER A 274 24.29 42.83 27.68
N GLY A 275 24.99 42.34 26.64
CA GLY A 275 25.64 43.19 25.63
C GLY A 275 24.68 43.76 24.56
N MET A 276 23.40 43.34 24.53
CA MET A 276 22.40 43.84 23.57
C MET A 276 21.28 44.66 24.24
N ALA A 277 21.38 44.89 25.55
CA ALA A 277 20.35 45.57 26.34
C ALA A 277 20.31 47.11 26.17
N GLU A 278 21.28 47.71 25.46
CA GLU A 278 21.36 49.18 25.28
C GLU A 278 20.36 49.78 24.29
N PHE A 279 19.66 48.96 23.48
CA PHE A 279 18.76 49.44 22.41
C PHE A 279 17.36 48.82 22.39
N ALA A 280 17.01 47.95 23.34
CA ALA A 280 15.68 47.34 23.43
C ALA A 280 14.73 48.20 24.28
N ILE A 281 13.80 48.93 23.65
CA ILE A 281 12.74 49.66 24.35
C ILE A 281 11.85 48.66 25.09
N THR A 282 11.82 48.77 26.43
CA THR A 282 11.05 47.86 27.30
C THR A 282 9.55 48.10 27.18
N ASN A 283 8.80 47.11 26.69
CA ASN A 283 7.36 47.06 26.83
C ASN A 283 7.00 46.04 27.93
N GLU A 284 7.08 46.46 29.19
CA GLU A 284 6.71 45.64 30.35
C GLU A 284 5.19 45.45 30.43
N ASN A 285 4.64 44.53 29.63
CA ASN A 285 3.30 43.99 29.82
C ASN A 285 3.09 42.68 29.04
N HIS A 286 3.12 41.55 29.74
CA HIS A 286 2.33 40.38 29.35
C HIS A 286 1.69 39.75 30.59
N PHE A 287 0.38 39.52 30.49
CA PHE A 287 -0.48 39.21 31.63
C PHE A 287 -0.38 37.75 32.06
N GLN A 288 -0.59 37.50 33.35
CA GLN A 288 -0.93 36.16 33.84
C GLN A 288 -2.35 35.81 33.39
N TYR A 289 -2.52 34.69 32.70
CA TYR A 289 -3.85 34.16 32.40
C TYR A 289 -4.50 33.60 33.68
N ASN A 290 -5.80 33.86 33.84
CA ASN A 290 -6.64 33.40 34.94
C ASN A 290 -7.97 32.92 34.34
N GLU A 291 -8.41 31.70 34.65
CA GLU A 291 -9.51 31.01 33.95
C GLU A 291 -10.91 31.61 34.21
N ASN A 292 -11.04 32.58 35.12
CA ASN A 292 -12.32 33.13 35.60
C ASN A 292 -13.15 33.96 34.60
N GLN A 293 -12.85 33.96 33.29
CA GLN A 293 -13.69 34.64 32.28
C GLN A 293 -14.67 33.72 31.53
N LEU A 294 -14.51 32.39 31.56
CA LEU A 294 -15.53 31.48 31.03
C LEU A 294 -16.84 31.49 31.83
N ALA A 295 -16.82 31.97 33.07
CA ALA A 295 -17.98 32.00 33.97
C ALA A 295 -18.99 33.14 33.73
N GLN A 296 -18.70 34.09 32.83
CA GLN A 296 -19.56 35.28 32.63
C GLN A 296 -20.48 35.22 31.39
N ALA A 297 -20.27 34.27 30.48
CA ALA A 297 -21.10 34.13 29.27
C ALA A 297 -22.46 33.45 29.49
N ILE A 298 -22.67 32.77 30.64
CA ILE A 298 -23.84 31.89 30.90
C ILE A 298 -24.92 32.63 31.75
N ARG A 299 -25.03 33.96 31.62
CA ARG A 299 -25.96 34.78 32.44
C ARG A 299 -26.86 35.76 31.68
N PHE A 300 -26.99 35.59 30.37
CA PHE A 300 -28.11 36.04 29.55
C PHE A 300 -28.35 34.94 28.49
N GLU A 301 -29.57 34.53 28.14
CA GLU A 301 -30.89 35.05 28.50
C GLU A 301 -31.80 33.96 29.09
N SER A 302 -32.72 34.36 29.96
CA SER A 302 -33.84 33.52 30.41
C SER A 302 -35.12 34.33 30.34
N ARG A 303 -36.12 33.88 29.54
CA ARG A 303 -37.58 34.06 29.75
C ARG A 303 -38.36 33.43 28.59
N GLU A 304 -39.19 32.43 28.88
CA GLU A 304 -40.66 32.54 29.04
C GLU A 304 -41.42 32.82 27.73
N ASN A 305 -42.11 31.81 27.21
CA ASN A 305 -43.57 31.81 27.26
C ASN A 305 -44.16 30.40 27.13
N ASP A 306 -45.31 30.19 27.79
CA ASP A 306 -46.14 28.98 27.81
C ASP A 306 -47.32 29.15 26.82
N PHE A 307 -48.10 28.08 26.52
CA PHE A 307 -49.57 28.06 26.32
C PHE A 307 -50.07 26.72 25.69
N MET A 308 -50.81 25.92 26.48
CA MET A 308 -52.10 25.22 26.21
C MET A 308 -52.40 24.49 24.85
N MET A 309 -53.20 23.41 24.77
CA MET A 309 -53.73 22.39 25.73
C MET A 309 -54.46 21.23 24.97
N LYS A 310 -54.46 20.03 25.58
CA LYS A 310 -55.53 18.97 25.56
C LYS A 310 -56.08 18.31 24.27
N HIS A 311 -55.91 16.97 24.27
CA HIS A 311 -56.91 15.89 24.03
C HIS A 311 -57.88 15.88 22.83
N ILE A 312 -57.96 14.70 22.19
CA ILE A 312 -59.20 14.02 21.73
C ILE A 312 -59.02 12.48 21.96
N LYS A 313 -60.09 11.66 21.91
CA LYS A 313 -60.10 10.23 22.26
C LYS A 313 -60.71 9.34 21.16
N MET A 314 -60.12 8.15 20.90
CA MET A 314 -60.75 6.83 20.55
C MET A 314 -61.83 6.77 19.40
N PRO A 315 -62.42 5.60 19.01
CA PRO A 315 -62.04 4.18 19.16
C PRO A 315 -62.20 3.28 17.88
N PHE A 316 -61.85 1.99 18.02
CA PHE A 316 -62.51 0.78 17.43
C PHE A 316 -62.69 0.55 15.92
N LEU A 317 -62.03 -0.50 15.38
CA LEU A 317 -62.56 -1.70 14.67
C LEU A 317 -61.34 -2.56 14.25
N LEU A 318 -61.14 -3.87 14.45
CA LEU A 318 -61.91 -5.05 14.88
C LEU A 318 -62.61 -5.87 13.77
N SER A 319 -62.24 -7.17 13.68
CA SER A 319 -62.69 -8.23 12.74
C SER A 319 -62.16 -8.12 11.29
N LEU A 320 -62.12 -9.17 10.45
CA LEU A 320 -62.82 -10.48 10.48
C LEU A 320 -61.97 -11.66 9.89
N LEU A 321 -62.50 -12.89 10.04
CA LEU A 321 -62.05 -14.22 9.59
C LEU A 321 -61.46 -14.31 8.16
N VAL A 322 -60.49 -15.18 7.83
CA VAL A 322 -60.38 -16.67 7.91
C VAL A 322 -61.31 -17.42 6.93
N LEU A 323 -60.70 -18.14 5.96
CA LEU A 323 -61.07 -19.44 5.33
C LEU A 323 -60.00 -19.69 4.23
N LEU A 324 -59.16 -20.74 4.18
CA LEU A 324 -59.28 -22.22 4.18
C LEU A 324 -59.73 -22.88 2.86
N ALA A 325 -58.80 -23.71 2.35
CA ALA A 325 -58.96 -24.97 1.60
C ALA A 325 -59.60 -25.03 0.20
N ALA A 326 -58.82 -25.58 -0.74
CA ALA A 326 -59.27 -26.57 -1.72
C ALA A 326 -58.10 -27.53 -2.06
N CYS A 327 -58.37 -28.84 -2.13
CA CYS A 327 -57.42 -29.88 -2.55
C CYS A 327 -57.91 -30.55 -3.83
N GLY A 328 -57.04 -31.31 -4.51
CA GLY A 328 -57.41 -32.15 -5.67
C GLY A 328 -56.39 -33.22 -6.02
N GLU A 329 -56.69 -34.47 -5.64
CA GLU A 329 -56.25 -35.70 -6.33
C GLU A 329 -57.23 -35.95 -7.52
N ASP A 330 -57.12 -36.89 -8.46
CA ASP A 330 -56.43 -38.20 -8.61
C ASP A 330 -56.01 -38.34 -10.12
N THR A 331 -55.57 -39.42 -10.80
CA THR A 331 -55.59 -40.90 -10.65
C THR A 331 -54.36 -41.55 -11.31
N ALA A 332 -53.93 -42.71 -10.80
CA ALA A 332 -52.77 -43.49 -11.25
C ALA A 332 -53.03 -44.41 -12.46
N HIS A 333 -51.95 -45.02 -12.99
CA HIS A 333 -52.02 -46.36 -13.58
C HIS A 333 -50.72 -47.14 -13.36
N GLN A 334 -50.83 -48.43 -13.02
CA GLN A 334 -49.70 -49.34 -12.84
C GLN A 334 -49.35 -50.10 -14.14
N ALA A 335 -48.08 -50.45 -14.28
CA ALA A 335 -47.64 -51.68 -14.94
C ALA A 335 -46.50 -52.28 -14.10
N ASP A 336 -46.60 -53.55 -13.73
CA ASP A 336 -45.61 -54.27 -12.92
C ASP A 336 -44.72 -55.11 -13.84
N ASN A 337 -43.40 -55.05 -13.63
CA ASN A 337 -42.47 -55.97 -14.28
C ASN A 337 -41.16 -56.07 -13.47
N LYS A 338 -40.77 -57.29 -13.12
CA LYS A 338 -39.50 -57.57 -12.45
C LYS A 338 -38.43 -57.89 -13.50
N GLU A 339 -37.32 -57.18 -13.46
CA GLU A 339 -36.02 -57.82 -13.71
C GLU A 339 -34.87 -57.03 -13.07
N GLU A 340 -33.69 -57.62 -13.14
CA GLU A 340 -32.51 -57.46 -12.27
C GLU A 340 -32.08 -56.03 -11.95
N THR A 341 -31.68 -55.80 -10.68
CA THR A 341 -30.90 -54.61 -10.29
C THR A 341 -29.46 -54.72 -10.79
N PRO A 342 -28.98 -53.80 -11.65
CA PRO A 342 -27.55 -53.55 -11.75
C PRO A 342 -27.06 -52.98 -10.42
N LYS A 343 -25.86 -53.34 -9.99
CA LYS A 343 -25.13 -52.47 -9.06
C LYS A 343 -24.68 -51.26 -9.86
N THR A 344 -25.30 -50.11 -9.62
CA THR A 344 -24.80 -48.84 -10.15
C THR A 344 -23.42 -48.59 -9.54
N GLU A 345 -22.37 -48.72 -10.34
CA GLU A 345 -21.08 -48.13 -9.99
C GLU A 345 -21.28 -46.61 -10.01
N GLU A 346 -20.95 -45.92 -8.90
CA GLU A 346 -21.11 -44.47 -8.84
C GLU A 346 -20.22 -43.83 -9.91
N ALA A 347 -20.83 -43.08 -10.83
CA ALA A 347 -20.11 -42.42 -11.91
C ALA A 347 -19.04 -41.49 -11.32
N THR A 348 -17.78 -41.74 -11.67
CA THR A 348 -16.63 -40.99 -11.16
C THR A 348 -16.51 -39.60 -11.78
N THR A 349 -17.08 -39.44 -12.97
CA THR A 349 -17.09 -38.24 -13.81
C THR A 349 -18.51 -37.87 -14.24
N ARG A 350 -18.69 -36.63 -14.70
CA ARG A 350 -19.94 -36.10 -15.25
C ARG A 350 -19.65 -35.02 -16.30
N MET A 351 -20.59 -34.82 -17.22
CA MET A 351 -20.58 -33.64 -18.10
C MET A 351 -21.11 -32.41 -17.35
N ILE A 352 -20.50 -31.25 -17.60
CA ILE A 352 -21.04 -29.92 -17.29
C ILE A 352 -20.91 -29.02 -18.52
N THR A 353 -21.66 -27.92 -18.57
CA THR A 353 -21.41 -26.82 -19.52
C THR A 353 -20.72 -25.69 -18.76
N ASP A 354 -19.55 -25.23 -19.22
CA ASP A 354 -18.77 -24.18 -18.56
C ASP A 354 -19.25 -22.75 -18.93
N ASP A 355 -18.74 -21.71 -18.26
CA ASP A 355 -19.14 -20.31 -18.49
C ASP A 355 -18.68 -19.77 -19.86
N SER A 356 -17.98 -20.58 -20.65
CA SER A 356 -17.68 -20.30 -22.06
C SER A 356 -18.61 -21.01 -23.04
N GLY A 357 -19.52 -21.86 -22.55
CA GLY A 357 -20.49 -22.62 -23.33
C GLY A 357 -19.97 -23.97 -23.84
N ARG A 358 -18.84 -24.47 -23.31
CA ARG A 358 -18.26 -25.77 -23.71
C ARG A 358 -18.82 -26.88 -22.84
N GLU A 359 -19.09 -28.05 -23.43
CA GLU A 359 -19.31 -29.27 -22.65
C GLU A 359 -17.96 -29.86 -22.22
N VAL A 360 -17.79 -30.12 -20.92
CA VAL A 360 -16.55 -30.62 -20.31
C VAL A 360 -16.86 -31.81 -19.40
N GLU A 361 -16.11 -32.90 -19.53
CA GLU A 361 -16.16 -34.03 -18.58
C GLU A 361 -15.27 -33.74 -17.37
N ILE A 362 -15.85 -33.66 -16.17
CA ILE A 362 -15.15 -33.35 -14.93
C ILE A 362 -15.38 -34.43 -13.85
N PRO A 363 -14.50 -34.57 -12.85
CA PRO A 363 -14.77 -35.46 -11.71
C PRO A 363 -16.02 -35.04 -10.94
N VAL A 364 -16.80 -36.01 -10.45
CA VAL A 364 -17.96 -35.73 -9.58
C VAL A 364 -17.54 -35.16 -8.23
N LYS A 365 -16.31 -35.46 -7.76
CA LYS A 365 -15.69 -34.90 -6.56
C LYS A 365 -14.20 -34.66 -6.80
N ALA A 366 -13.85 -33.47 -7.31
CA ALA A 366 -12.47 -33.01 -7.40
C ALA A 366 -11.81 -32.91 -6.00
N LYS A 367 -10.52 -33.19 -5.92
CA LYS A 367 -9.70 -33.24 -4.68
C LYS A 367 -8.39 -32.47 -4.79
N ARG A 368 -7.95 -32.15 -6.01
CA ARG A 368 -6.71 -31.45 -6.32
C ARG A 368 -7.01 -30.37 -7.37
N ILE A 369 -7.71 -29.33 -6.92
CA ILE A 369 -8.05 -28.19 -7.78
C ILE A 369 -6.82 -27.28 -7.90
N VAL A 370 -6.56 -26.80 -9.11
CA VAL A 370 -5.70 -25.63 -9.37
C VAL A 370 -6.55 -24.53 -9.98
N THR A 371 -6.29 -23.27 -9.63
CA THR A 371 -6.89 -22.11 -10.32
C THR A 371 -5.85 -21.04 -10.61
N ASP A 372 -6.08 -20.25 -11.65
CA ASP A 372 -5.26 -19.08 -11.98
C ASP A 372 -5.90 -17.74 -11.56
N TRP A 373 -7.10 -17.73 -10.96
CA TRP A 373 -7.71 -16.50 -10.44
C TRP A 373 -8.77 -16.70 -9.34
N TYR A 374 -9.59 -17.75 -9.42
CA TYR A 374 -10.83 -17.88 -8.63
C TYR A 374 -10.65 -18.48 -7.23
N LEU A 375 -9.56 -18.10 -6.53
CA LEU A 375 -9.22 -18.67 -5.22
C LEU A 375 -10.33 -18.45 -4.19
N GLY A 376 -10.90 -17.24 -4.11
CA GLY A 376 -11.92 -16.90 -3.12
C GLY A 376 -13.23 -17.67 -3.29
N GLN A 377 -13.68 -17.86 -4.53
CA GLN A 377 -14.87 -18.67 -4.85
C GLN A 377 -14.71 -20.15 -4.44
N ILE A 378 -13.48 -20.68 -4.49
CA ILE A 378 -13.19 -22.07 -4.09
C ILE A 378 -13.08 -22.19 -2.56
N LEU A 379 -12.41 -21.23 -1.89
CA LEU A 379 -12.28 -21.20 -0.43
C LEU A 379 -13.64 -21.00 0.28
N ALA A 380 -14.56 -20.26 -0.33
CA ALA A 380 -15.94 -20.09 0.17
C ALA A 380 -16.79 -21.37 0.18
N LEU A 381 -16.29 -22.47 -0.39
CA LEU A 381 -16.93 -23.79 -0.46
C LEU A 381 -16.20 -24.84 0.39
N ASP A 382 -15.42 -24.41 1.37
CA ASP A 382 -14.57 -25.23 2.23
C ASP A 382 -13.58 -26.14 1.45
N ILE A 383 -13.10 -25.68 0.29
CA ILE A 383 -12.05 -26.35 -0.48
C ILE A 383 -10.78 -25.48 -0.51
N VAL A 384 -9.65 -26.07 -0.10
CA VAL A 384 -8.32 -25.49 -0.31
C VAL A 384 -7.73 -26.05 -1.61
N PRO A 385 -7.53 -25.25 -2.67
CA PRO A 385 -6.89 -25.72 -3.90
C PRO A 385 -5.40 -25.96 -3.68
N VAL A 386 -4.79 -26.86 -4.46
CA VAL A 386 -3.37 -27.23 -4.32
C VAL A 386 -2.42 -26.23 -4.98
N GLY A 387 -2.93 -25.35 -5.84
CA GLY A 387 -2.17 -24.28 -6.48
C GLY A 387 -3.03 -23.06 -6.86
N ALA A 388 -2.44 -21.87 -6.72
CA ALA A 388 -3.01 -20.57 -7.08
C ALA A 388 -1.90 -19.60 -7.54
N VAL A 389 -2.26 -18.53 -8.25
CA VAL A 389 -1.28 -17.51 -8.70
C VAL A 389 -0.84 -16.58 -7.56
N THR A 390 0.33 -15.98 -7.77
CA THR A 390 0.92 -14.94 -6.89
C THR A 390 -0.09 -13.86 -6.48
N ALA A 391 -0.98 -13.43 -7.39
CA ALA A 391 -1.94 -12.36 -7.11
C ALA A 391 -2.91 -12.70 -5.95
N ASN A 392 -3.50 -13.91 -5.95
CA ASN A 392 -4.38 -14.33 -4.86
C ASN A 392 -3.60 -14.70 -3.59
N LEU A 393 -2.34 -15.12 -3.72
CA LEU A 393 -1.51 -15.56 -2.59
C LEU A 393 -0.90 -14.39 -1.82
N ASP A 394 -0.44 -13.33 -2.48
CA ASP A 394 0.33 -12.26 -1.84
C ASP A 394 -0.51 -11.01 -1.52
N PHE A 395 -1.63 -10.79 -2.22
CA PHE A 395 -2.39 -9.52 -2.14
C PHE A 395 -3.85 -9.65 -1.70
N ALA A 396 -4.40 -10.85 -1.53
CA ALA A 396 -5.77 -11.05 -1.04
C ALA A 396 -5.79 -11.35 0.48
N ALA A 397 -5.57 -10.34 1.32
CA ALA A 397 -5.39 -10.53 2.77
C ALA A 397 -6.56 -11.27 3.46
N PHE A 398 -7.81 -11.01 3.06
CA PHE A 398 -8.99 -11.67 3.62
C PHE A 398 -9.09 -13.17 3.30
N LEU A 399 -8.34 -13.68 2.31
CA LEU A 399 -8.29 -15.12 2.01
C LEU A 399 -7.30 -15.88 2.89
N LYS A 400 -6.34 -15.20 3.53
CA LYS A 400 -5.28 -15.83 4.36
C LYS A 400 -5.80 -16.70 5.52
N PRO A 401 -6.90 -16.38 6.23
CA PRO A 401 -7.41 -17.24 7.30
C PRO A 401 -7.95 -18.60 6.85
N TYR A 402 -8.21 -18.79 5.55
CA TYR A 402 -8.88 -19.97 5.00
C TYR A 402 -7.93 -21.11 4.56
N TYR A 403 -6.61 -20.88 4.59
CA TYR A 403 -5.60 -21.90 4.29
C TYR A 403 -4.34 -21.67 5.12
N LYS A 404 -3.50 -22.69 5.29
CA LYS A 404 -2.21 -22.58 5.99
C LYS A 404 -1.07 -22.38 5.00
N ASP A 405 0.01 -21.76 5.45
CA ASP A 405 1.23 -21.60 4.65
C ASP A 405 1.72 -22.96 4.14
N GLY A 406 1.87 -23.07 2.82
CA GLY A 406 2.28 -24.30 2.13
C GLY A 406 1.16 -25.28 1.76
N GLU A 407 -0.11 -25.02 2.10
CA GLU A 407 -1.23 -25.83 1.59
C GLU A 407 -1.56 -25.50 0.11
N ILE A 408 -1.34 -24.25 -0.30
CA ILE A 408 -1.50 -23.77 -1.68
C ILE A 408 -0.13 -23.39 -2.25
N ASN A 409 0.19 -23.90 -3.45
CA ASN A 409 1.47 -23.67 -4.12
C ASN A 409 1.37 -22.54 -5.16
N ASN A 410 2.42 -21.72 -5.27
CA ASN A 410 2.45 -20.62 -6.24
C ASN A 410 2.79 -21.14 -7.65
N ILE A 411 1.77 -21.22 -8.52
CA ILE A 411 1.89 -21.73 -9.89
C ILE A 411 2.50 -20.73 -10.89
N GLY A 412 2.65 -19.46 -10.52
CA GLY A 412 3.10 -18.39 -11.41
C GLY A 412 2.42 -17.06 -11.12
N THR A 413 2.41 -16.17 -12.10
CA THR A 413 1.68 -14.90 -12.03
C THR A 413 0.36 -14.99 -12.77
N ASP A 414 -0.53 -14.03 -12.57
CA ASP A 414 -1.66 -13.88 -13.48
C ASP A 414 -1.14 -13.64 -14.92
N GLY A 415 -1.89 -14.11 -15.92
CA GLY A 415 -1.50 -14.12 -17.34
C GLY A 415 -0.26 -14.95 -17.72
N ASN A 416 0.48 -15.53 -16.77
CA ASN A 416 1.72 -16.28 -17.04
C ASN A 416 1.95 -17.38 -15.98
N THR A 417 1.25 -18.50 -16.16
CA THR A 417 1.31 -19.67 -15.27
C THR A 417 2.33 -20.70 -15.76
N SER A 418 2.97 -21.39 -14.82
CA SER A 418 3.94 -22.46 -15.13
C SER A 418 3.23 -23.80 -15.26
N LEU A 419 3.06 -24.26 -16.51
CA LEU A 419 2.51 -25.58 -16.82
C LEU A 419 3.29 -26.73 -16.15
N GLU A 420 4.59 -26.56 -15.95
CA GLU A 420 5.45 -27.52 -15.23
C GLU A 420 5.03 -27.64 -13.77
N LYS A 421 4.93 -26.52 -13.03
CA LYS A 421 4.43 -26.51 -11.64
C LYS A 421 3.02 -27.08 -11.53
N ILE A 422 2.12 -26.73 -12.47
CA ILE A 422 0.75 -27.25 -12.49
C ILE A 422 0.76 -28.78 -12.68
N LEU A 423 1.61 -29.31 -13.57
CA LEU A 423 1.77 -30.75 -13.78
C LEU A 423 2.36 -31.47 -12.55
N GLU A 424 3.35 -30.89 -11.87
CA GLU A 424 3.90 -31.44 -10.62
C GLU A 424 2.85 -31.58 -9.52
N LEU A 425 1.93 -30.62 -9.42
CA LEU A 425 0.82 -30.63 -8.47
C LEU A 425 -0.22 -31.74 -8.75
N LYS A 426 -0.22 -32.34 -9.94
CA LYS A 426 -1.14 -33.42 -10.35
C LYS A 426 -2.60 -33.07 -10.01
N PRO A 427 -3.17 -32.01 -10.60
CA PRO A 427 -4.56 -31.67 -10.42
C PRO A 427 -5.49 -32.77 -10.94
N ASP A 428 -6.69 -32.84 -10.38
CA ASP A 428 -7.82 -33.56 -10.98
C ASP A 428 -8.87 -32.61 -11.58
N LEU A 429 -8.71 -31.30 -11.37
CA LEU A 429 -9.48 -30.23 -12.00
C LEU A 429 -8.65 -28.94 -12.08
N ILE A 430 -8.76 -28.21 -13.18
CA ILE A 430 -8.25 -26.84 -13.33
C ILE A 430 -9.43 -25.89 -13.56
N ILE A 431 -9.42 -24.71 -12.95
CA ILE A 431 -10.44 -23.67 -13.12
C ILE A 431 -9.77 -22.37 -13.55
N THR A 432 -10.05 -21.93 -14.77
CA THR A 432 -9.39 -20.78 -15.40
C THR A 432 -10.35 -19.67 -15.79
N TRP A 433 -9.87 -18.44 -15.81
CA TRP A 433 -10.51 -17.33 -16.51
C TRP A 433 -10.10 -17.23 -17.99
N ASN A 434 -8.89 -17.70 -18.33
CA ASN A 434 -8.30 -17.49 -19.65
C ASN A 434 -8.69 -18.60 -20.64
N LYS A 435 -9.58 -18.26 -21.58
CA LYS A 435 -10.00 -19.13 -22.69
C LYS A 435 -8.86 -19.55 -23.62
N GLU A 436 -7.76 -18.79 -23.68
CA GLU A 436 -6.61 -19.08 -24.55
C GLU A 436 -5.63 -20.12 -23.95
N ASP A 437 -5.66 -20.33 -22.63
CA ASP A 437 -4.82 -21.32 -21.94
C ASP A 437 -5.48 -22.70 -21.79
N VAL A 438 -6.78 -22.81 -22.09
CA VAL A 438 -7.57 -24.05 -21.95
C VAL A 438 -6.91 -25.24 -22.66
N GLU A 439 -6.50 -25.09 -23.92
CA GLU A 439 -5.81 -26.17 -24.65
C GLU A 439 -4.48 -26.59 -23.99
N LYS A 440 -3.86 -25.73 -23.17
CA LYS A 440 -2.60 -26.02 -22.46
C LYS A 440 -2.90 -26.76 -21.15
N TYR A 441 -3.93 -26.33 -20.42
CA TYR A 441 -4.37 -26.94 -19.16
C TYR A 441 -5.05 -28.31 -19.36
N GLU A 442 -5.84 -28.51 -20.43
CA GLU A 442 -6.49 -29.79 -20.75
C GLU A 442 -5.50 -30.93 -21.06
N LYS A 443 -4.23 -30.60 -21.33
CA LYS A 443 -3.13 -31.57 -21.43
C LYS A 443 -2.64 -32.09 -20.07
N ILE A 444 -3.13 -31.51 -18.96
CA ILE A 444 -2.78 -31.85 -17.57
C ILE A 444 -3.99 -32.43 -16.85
N ALA A 445 -5.14 -31.74 -16.88
CA ALA A 445 -6.39 -32.15 -16.22
C ALA A 445 -7.62 -31.50 -16.86
N PRO A 446 -8.84 -32.03 -16.64
CA PRO A 446 -10.08 -31.37 -17.06
C PRO A 446 -10.12 -29.91 -16.61
N THR A 447 -10.50 -29.01 -17.53
CA THR A 447 -10.41 -27.56 -17.33
C THR A 447 -11.76 -26.90 -17.51
N ILE A 448 -12.24 -26.19 -16.48
CA ILE A 448 -13.46 -25.38 -16.53
C ILE A 448 -13.05 -23.94 -16.82
N VAL A 449 -13.69 -23.31 -17.82
CA VAL A 449 -13.69 -21.85 -17.89
C VAL A 449 -14.79 -21.30 -16.97
N PHE A 450 -14.40 -20.50 -15.99
CA PHE A 450 -15.32 -19.74 -15.14
C PHE A 450 -15.26 -18.25 -15.50
N SER A 451 -16.35 -17.51 -15.33
CA SER A 451 -16.36 -16.06 -15.54
C SER A 451 -17.40 -15.36 -14.66
N GLU A 452 -16.91 -14.57 -13.70
CA GLU A 452 -17.72 -13.68 -12.86
C GLU A 452 -18.69 -12.78 -13.65
N THR A 453 -18.35 -12.41 -14.90
CA THR A 453 -19.19 -11.57 -15.77
C THR A 453 -20.48 -12.24 -16.28
N VAL A 454 -20.57 -13.58 -16.21
CA VAL A 454 -21.78 -14.34 -16.56
C VAL A 454 -22.80 -14.33 -15.41
N HIS A 455 -22.32 -14.12 -14.18
CA HIS A 455 -23.12 -14.21 -12.95
C HIS A 455 -23.57 -12.81 -12.50
N LYS A 456 -24.80 -12.71 -11.96
CA LYS A 456 -25.41 -11.40 -11.66
C LYS A 456 -25.01 -10.81 -10.31
N THR A 457 -24.67 -11.66 -9.34
CA THR A 457 -24.31 -11.28 -7.98
C THR A 457 -23.18 -12.14 -7.46
N ALA A 458 -22.46 -11.66 -6.44
CA ALA A 458 -21.46 -12.45 -5.71
C ALA A 458 -22.03 -13.80 -5.19
N THR A 459 -23.33 -13.86 -4.85
CA THR A 459 -23.96 -15.11 -4.42
C THR A 459 -24.20 -16.10 -5.57
N ASP A 460 -24.36 -15.62 -6.80
CA ASP A 460 -24.60 -16.47 -7.98
C ASP A 460 -23.31 -17.14 -8.44
N GLU A 461 -22.17 -16.46 -8.36
CA GLU A 461 -20.84 -17.07 -8.56
C GLU A 461 -20.61 -18.26 -7.63
N ILE A 462 -20.97 -18.12 -6.34
CA ILE A 462 -20.82 -19.20 -5.36
C ILE A 462 -21.79 -20.36 -5.63
N LYS A 463 -23.01 -20.09 -6.11
CA LYS A 463 -23.93 -21.15 -6.57
C LYS A 463 -23.36 -21.91 -7.76
N ALA A 464 -22.87 -21.20 -8.79
CA ALA A 464 -22.27 -21.80 -9.98
C ALA A 464 -21.00 -22.60 -9.65
N MET A 465 -20.08 -22.04 -8.85
CA MET A 465 -18.89 -22.76 -8.37
C MET A 465 -19.27 -23.98 -7.52
N GLY A 466 -20.32 -23.87 -6.69
CA GLY A 466 -20.89 -25.00 -5.95
C GLY A 466 -21.46 -26.09 -6.86
N GLU A 467 -22.11 -25.72 -7.96
CA GLU A 467 -22.61 -26.65 -8.97
C GLU A 467 -21.48 -27.30 -9.78
N TYR A 468 -20.37 -26.60 -10.06
CA TYR A 468 -19.17 -27.15 -10.71
C TYR A 468 -18.35 -28.07 -9.79
N LEU A 469 -18.27 -27.78 -8.48
CA LEU A 469 -17.42 -28.53 -7.53
C LEU A 469 -18.13 -29.62 -6.73
N GLY A 470 -19.45 -29.77 -6.89
CA GLY A 470 -20.24 -30.70 -6.09
C GLY A 470 -20.27 -30.25 -4.63
N ARG A 471 -20.58 -28.97 -4.42
CA ARG A 471 -20.62 -28.25 -3.14
C ARG A 471 -21.89 -27.39 -3.00
N GLN A 472 -23.00 -27.85 -3.55
CA GLN A 472 -24.27 -27.09 -3.53
C GLN A 472 -24.80 -26.85 -2.11
N ALA A 473 -24.50 -27.74 -1.16
CA ALA A 473 -24.92 -27.59 0.24
C ALA A 473 -24.10 -26.50 0.96
N GLU A 474 -22.79 -26.50 0.74
CA GLU A 474 -21.82 -25.54 1.23
C GLU A 474 -22.06 -24.16 0.60
N ALA A 475 -22.31 -24.10 -0.72
CA ALA A 475 -22.74 -22.89 -1.41
C ALA A 475 -24.04 -22.31 -0.81
N THR A 476 -25.04 -23.16 -0.55
CA THR A 476 -26.31 -22.74 0.09
C THR A 476 -26.08 -22.24 1.52
N ALA A 477 -25.15 -22.84 2.26
CA ALA A 477 -24.77 -22.39 3.60
C ALA A 477 -24.03 -21.05 3.57
N PHE A 478 -23.07 -20.87 2.66
CA PHE A 478 -22.33 -19.63 2.47
C PHE A 478 -23.27 -18.48 2.09
N VAL A 479 -24.12 -18.65 1.08
CA VAL A 479 -25.07 -17.61 0.64
C VAL A 479 -26.01 -17.20 1.78
N LYS A 480 -26.45 -18.15 2.61
CA LYS A 480 -27.29 -17.86 3.79
C LYS A 480 -26.55 -17.08 4.89
N ASP A 481 -25.25 -17.32 5.10
CA ASP A 481 -24.44 -16.55 6.05
C ASP A 481 -24.13 -15.15 5.49
N PHE A 482 -23.77 -15.08 4.20
CA PHE A 482 -23.55 -13.85 3.44
C PHE A 482 -24.78 -12.92 3.52
N ASP A 483 -25.96 -13.37 3.08
CA ASP A 483 -27.19 -12.58 3.07
C ASP A 483 -27.52 -12.01 4.46
N LYS A 484 -27.32 -12.82 5.51
CA LYS A 484 -27.53 -12.43 6.89
C LYS A 484 -26.51 -11.36 7.34
N ARG A 485 -25.21 -11.58 7.10
CA ARG A 485 -24.13 -10.66 7.51
C ARG A 485 -24.20 -9.33 6.77
N ILE A 486 -24.57 -9.34 5.49
CA ILE A 486 -24.81 -8.13 4.71
C ILE A 486 -26.05 -7.38 5.20
N ALA A 487 -27.14 -8.07 5.55
CA ALA A 487 -28.28 -7.42 6.21
C ALA A 487 -27.90 -6.82 7.58
N ASP A 488 -27.14 -7.54 8.41
CA ASP A 488 -26.61 -7.05 9.69
C ASP A 488 -25.62 -5.86 9.50
N ALA A 489 -24.91 -5.78 8.37
CA ALA A 489 -24.06 -4.64 8.00
C ALA A 489 -24.87 -3.42 7.54
N GLN A 490 -25.83 -3.62 6.61
CA GLN A 490 -26.75 -2.58 6.13
C GLN A 490 -27.57 -1.96 7.28
N ASN A 491 -28.08 -2.79 8.19
CA ASN A 491 -28.82 -2.31 9.36
C ASN A 491 -27.98 -1.38 10.26
N ARG A 492 -26.68 -1.66 10.43
CA ARG A 492 -25.77 -0.81 11.22
C ARG A 492 -25.46 0.50 10.50
N ILE A 493 -25.22 0.46 9.19
CA ILE A 493 -25.02 1.66 8.37
C ILE A 493 -26.28 2.56 8.43
N ASN A 494 -27.45 2.01 8.15
CA ASN A 494 -28.73 2.74 8.12
C ASN A 494 -29.14 3.32 9.49
N ALA A 495 -28.62 2.77 10.60
CA ALA A 495 -28.80 3.32 11.94
C ALA A 495 -27.80 4.45 12.28
N ALA A 496 -26.68 4.53 11.57
CA ALA A 496 -25.65 5.54 11.80
C ALA A 496 -25.82 6.81 10.96
N ILE A 497 -26.16 6.65 9.67
CA ILE A 497 -26.13 7.70 8.63
C ILE A 497 -27.53 8.26 8.29
N PRO A 498 -27.63 9.44 7.64
CA PRO A 498 -28.90 9.94 7.08
C PRO A 498 -29.41 9.11 5.90
N GLU A 499 -30.73 9.00 5.75
CA GLU A 499 -31.37 8.36 4.59
C GLU A 499 -30.98 9.07 3.28
N GLY A 500 -30.62 8.29 2.26
CA GLY A 500 -30.27 8.81 0.92
C GLY A 500 -28.87 9.40 0.78
N ALA A 501 -28.03 9.33 1.83
CA ALA A 501 -26.64 9.76 1.81
C ALA A 501 -25.82 9.05 0.72
N THR A 502 -24.85 9.77 0.17
CA THR A 502 -24.08 9.38 -1.02
C THR A 502 -22.63 9.01 -0.71
N PHE A 503 -22.08 8.13 -1.53
CA PHE A 503 -20.75 7.55 -1.34
C PHE A 503 -19.87 7.70 -2.58
N THR A 504 -18.58 7.91 -2.35
CA THR A 504 -17.54 7.85 -3.40
C THR A 504 -16.31 7.11 -2.88
N ILE A 505 -15.64 6.37 -3.76
CA ILE A 505 -14.33 5.76 -3.52
C ILE A 505 -13.34 6.39 -4.49
N PHE A 506 -12.22 6.89 -3.98
CA PHE A 506 -11.09 7.36 -4.79
C PHE A 506 -9.85 6.48 -4.57
N ASP A 507 -9.21 6.08 -5.67
CA ASP A 507 -7.80 5.70 -5.67
C ASP A 507 -6.96 6.91 -6.13
N LEU A 508 -5.90 7.29 -5.41
CA LEU A 508 -5.07 8.45 -5.75
C LEU A 508 -3.68 8.09 -6.28
N PHE A 509 -3.28 8.70 -7.39
CA PHE A 509 -1.99 8.48 -8.07
C PHE A 509 -1.23 9.80 -8.30
N GLU A 510 0.06 9.71 -8.70
CA GLU A 510 0.95 10.89 -8.88
C GLU A 510 0.43 11.94 -9.89
N LYS A 511 -0.49 11.56 -10.78
CA LYS A 511 -0.97 12.41 -11.91
C LYS A 511 -2.48 12.64 -11.94
N ASN A 512 -3.26 11.75 -11.34
CA ASN A 512 -4.71 11.69 -11.44
C ASN A 512 -5.32 11.03 -10.20
N ALA A 513 -6.63 11.17 -10.05
CA ALA A 513 -7.44 10.29 -9.21
C ALA A 513 -8.16 9.27 -10.11
N THR A 514 -8.67 8.20 -9.53
CA THR A 514 -9.55 7.23 -10.20
C THR A 514 -10.81 7.04 -9.38
N ILE A 515 -11.98 7.22 -10.02
CA ILE A 515 -13.27 6.81 -9.44
C ILE A 515 -13.43 5.30 -9.59
N VAL A 516 -13.84 4.65 -8.51
CA VAL A 516 -14.05 3.19 -8.45
C VAL A 516 -15.56 2.89 -8.40
N ALA A 517 -16.00 1.90 -9.19
CA ALA A 517 -17.41 1.56 -9.40
C ALA A 517 -17.83 0.15 -8.97
N ASN A 518 -19.12 -0.15 -9.12
CA ASN A 518 -19.82 -1.30 -8.54
C ASN A 518 -19.31 -2.70 -8.90
N ASN A 519 -18.61 -2.87 -10.02
CA ASN A 519 -18.05 -4.16 -10.44
C ASN A 519 -16.51 -4.12 -10.47
N SER A 520 -15.88 -3.41 -9.52
CA SER A 520 -14.42 -3.25 -9.46
C SER A 520 -13.82 -3.61 -8.10
N VAL A 521 -12.49 -3.70 -8.10
CA VAL A 521 -11.61 -3.80 -6.91
C VAL A 521 -11.66 -2.51 -6.07
N SER A 522 -10.72 -2.31 -5.14
CA SER A 522 -10.67 -1.12 -4.27
C SER A 522 -11.94 -0.92 -3.41
N GLY A 523 -12.69 -2.00 -3.15
CA GLY A 523 -13.96 -1.97 -2.41
C GLY A 523 -15.19 -1.54 -3.22
N GLY A 524 -15.05 -1.27 -4.52
CA GLY A 524 -16.18 -0.89 -5.39
C GLY A 524 -17.32 -1.91 -5.37
N ARG A 525 -16.98 -3.20 -5.48
CA ARG A 525 -17.93 -4.30 -5.33
C ARG A 525 -18.59 -4.35 -3.95
N ALA A 526 -17.79 -4.23 -2.90
CA ALA A 526 -18.26 -4.29 -1.52
C ALA A 526 -19.28 -3.17 -1.21
N LEU A 527 -19.00 -1.94 -1.64
CA LEU A 527 -19.83 -0.78 -1.32
C LEU A 527 -21.12 -0.70 -2.14
N TYR A 528 -21.03 -0.85 -3.47
CA TYR A 528 -22.16 -0.56 -4.35
C TYR A 528 -22.92 -1.81 -4.80
N GLN A 529 -22.27 -2.97 -4.99
CA GLN A 529 -22.96 -4.22 -5.37
C GLN A 529 -23.45 -4.99 -4.13
N ILE A 530 -22.60 -5.11 -3.09
CA ILE A 530 -22.89 -5.96 -1.93
C ILE A 530 -23.66 -5.19 -0.85
N LEU A 531 -23.14 -4.06 -0.35
CA LEU A 531 -23.87 -3.23 0.62
C LEU A 531 -25.03 -2.44 -0.01
N ASN A 532 -25.08 -2.30 -1.34
CA ASN A 532 -26.08 -1.49 -2.06
C ASN A 532 -26.13 -0.03 -1.55
N MET A 533 -24.98 0.57 -1.27
CA MET A 533 -24.89 1.99 -0.93
C MET A 533 -25.07 2.87 -2.17
N LYS A 534 -25.68 4.04 -1.99
CA LYS A 534 -25.97 4.97 -3.09
C LYS A 534 -24.68 5.70 -3.51
N PRO A 535 -24.21 5.60 -4.76
CA PRO A 535 -23.12 6.44 -5.26
C PRO A 535 -23.53 7.92 -5.32
N GLN A 536 -22.54 8.82 -5.32
CA GLN A 536 -22.75 10.23 -5.65
C GLN A 536 -23.24 10.40 -7.10
N GLU A 537 -23.96 11.48 -7.41
CA GLU A 537 -24.73 11.58 -8.66
C GLU A 537 -23.87 11.50 -9.93
N LYS A 538 -22.72 12.17 -10.00
CA LYS A 538 -21.77 12.04 -11.12
C LYS A 538 -21.01 10.71 -11.10
N VAL A 539 -20.90 10.05 -9.94
CA VAL A 539 -20.38 8.67 -9.85
C VAL A 539 -21.40 7.69 -10.45
N GLN A 540 -22.70 7.88 -10.22
CA GLN A 540 -23.77 7.11 -10.89
C GLN A 540 -23.79 7.37 -12.41
N GLU A 541 -23.64 8.61 -12.86
CA GLU A 541 -23.53 8.93 -14.30
C GLU A 541 -22.40 8.12 -14.96
N LEU A 542 -21.24 7.96 -14.30
CA LEU A 542 -20.16 7.11 -14.78
C LEU A 542 -20.58 5.63 -14.85
N PHE A 543 -21.26 5.08 -13.83
CA PHE A 543 -21.72 3.69 -13.82
C PHE A 543 -22.69 3.39 -14.98
N ASP A 544 -23.49 4.38 -15.37
CA ASP A 544 -24.47 4.27 -16.46
C ASP A 544 -23.80 4.38 -17.86
N THR A 545 -22.55 4.86 -17.95
CA THR A 545 -21.78 4.87 -19.20
C THR A 545 -21.22 3.48 -19.54
N LYS A 546 -21.41 3.05 -20.79
CA LYS A 546 -21.01 1.72 -21.29
C LYS A 546 -19.51 1.59 -21.64
N GLU A 547 -18.69 2.57 -21.29
CA GLU A 547 -17.27 2.65 -21.67
C GLU A 547 -16.31 2.27 -20.53
N SER A 548 -16.82 1.74 -19.40
CA SER A 548 -16.00 1.48 -18.20
C SER A 548 -14.89 0.45 -18.44
N GLY A 549 -13.63 0.83 -18.22
CA GLY A 549 -12.49 -0.07 -18.21
C GLY A 549 -12.42 -0.88 -16.91
N GLY A 550 -13.35 -1.82 -16.71
CA GLY A 550 -13.44 -2.62 -15.48
C GLY A 550 -13.91 -1.82 -14.26
N GLY A 551 -14.86 -0.89 -14.45
CA GLY A 551 -15.41 -0.07 -13.37
C GLY A 551 -14.42 0.91 -12.73
N ARG A 552 -13.40 1.35 -13.47
CA ARG A 552 -12.41 2.35 -13.05
C ARG A 552 -12.40 3.51 -14.05
N TYR A 553 -12.43 4.75 -13.54
CA TYR A 553 -12.49 5.96 -14.37
C TYR A 553 -11.47 6.99 -13.90
N ASP A 554 -10.41 7.20 -14.70
CA ASP A 554 -9.37 8.18 -14.39
C ASP A 554 -9.86 9.61 -14.61
N ILE A 555 -9.73 10.46 -13.60
CA ILE A 555 -10.13 11.87 -13.62
C ILE A 555 -8.97 12.79 -13.22
N SER A 556 -8.93 13.98 -13.81
CA SER A 556 -7.94 15.00 -13.44
C SER A 556 -8.26 15.62 -12.09
N TYR A 557 -7.24 15.99 -11.32
CA TYR A 557 -7.43 16.55 -9.98
C TYR A 557 -8.21 17.87 -9.97
N GLU A 558 -8.27 18.60 -11.09
CA GLU A 558 -9.07 19.82 -11.26
C GLU A 558 -10.58 19.59 -11.17
N VAL A 559 -11.06 18.38 -11.48
CA VAL A 559 -12.50 18.03 -11.42
C VAL A 559 -12.85 17.10 -10.26
N VAL A 560 -11.88 16.75 -9.39
CA VAL A 560 -12.08 15.74 -8.33
C VAL A 560 -13.16 16.14 -7.31
N GLY A 561 -13.35 17.45 -7.09
CA GLY A 561 -14.40 17.98 -6.22
C GLY A 561 -15.83 17.73 -6.70
N ASP A 562 -16.04 17.53 -8.01
CA ASP A 562 -17.36 17.27 -8.59
C ASP A 562 -17.94 15.91 -8.18
N TYR A 563 -17.10 14.97 -7.75
CA TYR A 563 -17.45 13.58 -7.44
C TYR A 563 -17.51 13.30 -5.93
N VAL A 564 -17.34 14.32 -5.06
CA VAL A 564 -17.35 14.14 -3.61
C VAL A 564 -18.76 13.86 -3.11
N GLY A 565 -18.99 12.64 -2.59
CA GLY A 565 -20.20 12.27 -1.86
C GLY A 565 -20.17 12.69 -0.38
N ASP A 566 -21.27 12.45 0.33
CA ASP A 566 -21.38 12.70 1.78
C ASP A 566 -20.34 11.91 2.60
N TYR A 567 -20.00 10.72 2.11
CA TYR A 567 -18.97 9.83 2.65
C TYR A 567 -17.94 9.49 1.56
N VAL A 568 -16.67 9.77 1.83
CA VAL A 568 -15.57 9.46 0.90
C VAL A 568 -14.63 8.42 1.50
N PHE A 569 -14.50 7.31 0.77
CA PHE A 569 -13.47 6.30 0.98
C PHE A 569 -12.22 6.61 0.14
N LEU A 570 -11.04 6.26 0.66
CA LEU A 570 -9.77 6.58 0.04
C LEU A 570 -8.78 5.39 0.09
N ILE A 571 -8.23 5.01 -1.07
CA ILE A 571 -6.97 4.26 -1.13
C ILE A 571 -5.89 5.19 -1.70
N ASN A 572 -4.93 5.56 -0.84
CA ASN A 572 -3.88 6.49 -1.24
C ASN A 572 -2.65 5.78 -1.84
N PHE A 573 -2.67 5.52 -3.14
CA PHE A 573 -1.49 5.02 -3.88
C PHE A 573 -0.44 6.12 -4.18
N PHE A 574 -0.63 7.36 -3.71
CA PHE A 574 0.37 8.44 -3.73
C PHE A 574 1.45 8.16 -2.66
N ASN A 575 2.17 7.04 -2.81
CA ASN A 575 3.08 6.53 -1.79
C ASN A 575 4.47 7.20 -1.86
N LYS A 576 4.47 8.52 -1.69
CA LYS A 576 5.62 9.42 -1.59
C LYS A 576 5.34 10.47 -0.53
N GLY A 577 6.36 10.91 0.19
CA GLY A 577 6.31 12.09 1.07
C GLY A 577 6.26 13.42 0.30
N GLY A 578 5.42 13.50 -0.74
CA GLY A 578 5.05 14.73 -1.41
C GLY A 578 3.63 15.13 -1.00
N GLU A 579 3.31 16.41 -1.12
CA GLU A 579 1.96 16.90 -0.84
C GLU A 579 1.01 16.49 -1.97
N LEU A 580 -0.19 16.01 -1.62
CA LEU A 580 -1.27 15.80 -2.60
C LEU A 580 -1.65 17.15 -3.24
N PRO A 581 -2.05 17.17 -4.53
CA PRO A 581 -2.31 18.41 -5.26
C PRO A 581 -3.22 19.37 -4.52
N SER A 582 -2.97 20.68 -4.68
CA SER A 582 -3.73 21.72 -3.99
C SER A 582 -5.23 21.70 -4.29
N THR A 583 -5.64 21.15 -5.43
CA THR A 583 -7.03 20.89 -5.81
C THR A 583 -7.69 19.77 -4.99
N TRP A 584 -6.94 18.78 -4.52
CA TRP A 584 -7.41 17.79 -3.53
C TRP A 584 -7.33 18.35 -2.11
N THR A 585 -6.17 18.85 -1.69
CA THR A 585 -5.95 19.30 -0.30
C THR A 585 -6.74 20.56 0.08
N ASN A 586 -7.30 21.29 -0.89
CA ASN A 586 -8.26 22.36 -0.62
C ASN A 586 -9.72 21.92 -0.48
N LEU A 587 -10.09 20.68 -0.77
CA LEU A 587 -11.47 20.22 -0.57
C LEU A 587 -11.84 20.33 0.91
N ASP A 588 -13.06 20.80 1.20
CA ASP A 588 -13.54 20.94 2.57
C ASP A 588 -13.64 19.58 3.28
N ILE A 589 -13.89 18.49 2.55
CA ILE A 589 -13.89 17.13 3.10
C ILE A 589 -12.49 16.69 3.56
N VAL A 590 -11.42 17.11 2.87
CA VAL A 590 -10.03 16.87 3.27
C VAL A 590 -9.66 17.74 4.47
N LYS A 591 -9.92 19.06 4.37
CA LYS A 591 -9.61 20.05 5.43
C LYS A 591 -10.26 19.73 6.78
N ASN A 592 -11.47 19.20 6.77
CA ASN A 592 -12.21 18.85 7.99
C ASN A 592 -11.96 17.39 8.45
N ASN A 593 -11.02 16.66 7.83
CA ASN A 593 -10.71 15.25 8.13
C ASN A 593 -11.97 14.37 8.08
N LYS A 594 -12.71 14.45 6.96
CA LYS A 594 -13.97 13.74 6.71
C LYS A 594 -13.83 12.62 5.66
N ILE A 595 -12.69 11.92 5.68
CA ILE A 595 -12.37 10.81 4.78
C ILE A 595 -12.21 9.52 5.59
N ILE A 596 -12.51 8.39 4.95
CA ILE A 596 -12.37 7.04 5.50
C ILE A 596 -11.26 6.31 4.72
N ASP A 597 -10.10 6.13 5.35
CA ASP A 597 -8.97 5.44 4.73
C ASP A 597 -9.17 3.91 4.67
N LEU A 598 -8.80 3.33 3.52
CA LEU A 598 -8.82 1.90 3.22
C LEU A 598 -7.40 1.39 2.94
N SER A 599 -7.04 0.24 3.50
CA SER A 599 -5.70 -0.34 3.35
C SER A 599 -5.61 -1.18 2.06
N PRO A 600 -4.68 -0.88 1.11
CA PRO A 600 -4.65 -1.52 -0.21
C PRO A 600 -4.70 -3.05 -0.19
N GLU A 601 -3.98 -3.68 0.74
CA GLU A 601 -3.83 -5.13 0.85
C GLU A 601 -5.10 -5.88 1.29
N HIS A 602 -6.10 -5.16 1.81
CA HIS A 602 -7.42 -5.69 2.13
C HIS A 602 -8.44 -5.49 1.00
N TYR A 603 -8.17 -4.56 0.07
CA TYR A 603 -9.12 -4.11 -0.95
C TYR A 603 -8.70 -4.44 -2.39
N PHE A 604 -7.61 -5.19 -2.59
CA PHE A 604 -7.16 -5.66 -3.91
C PHE A 604 -8.10 -6.68 -4.57
N ALA A 605 -8.60 -7.68 -3.83
CA ALA A 605 -9.42 -8.75 -4.39
C ALA A 605 -10.93 -8.39 -4.38
N SER A 606 -11.68 -8.86 -5.39
CA SER A 606 -13.13 -8.59 -5.58
C SER A 606 -13.98 -9.86 -5.68
N ASP A 607 -13.45 -11.00 -5.24
CA ASP A 607 -14.18 -12.26 -5.13
C ASP A 607 -15.29 -12.19 -4.03
N PRO A 608 -16.28 -13.09 -4.03
CA PRO A 608 -17.39 -13.07 -3.07
C PRO A 608 -16.97 -13.18 -1.58
N LEU A 609 -15.83 -13.82 -1.28
CA LEU A 609 -15.36 -14.02 0.09
C LEU A 609 -14.64 -12.78 0.61
N SER A 610 -13.71 -12.22 -0.18
CA SER A 610 -13.08 -10.93 0.10
C SER A 610 -14.12 -9.81 0.16
N GLY A 611 -15.08 -9.79 -0.78
CA GLY A 611 -16.14 -8.79 -0.85
C GLY A 611 -17.08 -8.78 0.36
N LEU A 612 -17.34 -9.94 0.98
CA LEU A 612 -18.10 -10.05 2.23
C LEU A 612 -17.35 -9.36 3.39
N TYR A 613 -16.06 -9.63 3.55
CA TYR A 613 -15.26 -9.03 4.62
C TYR A 613 -14.99 -7.53 4.40
N GLN A 614 -14.79 -7.10 3.15
CA GLN A 614 -14.73 -5.69 2.79
C GLN A 614 -16.06 -4.97 3.13
N ALA A 615 -17.21 -5.58 2.83
CA ALA A 615 -18.51 -5.00 3.18
C ALA A 615 -18.69 -4.86 4.70
N GLU A 616 -18.23 -5.83 5.50
CA GLU A 616 -18.25 -5.73 6.97
C GLU A 616 -17.30 -4.65 7.51
N ASP A 617 -16.08 -4.54 6.98
CA ASP A 617 -15.09 -3.52 7.36
C ASP A 617 -15.53 -2.11 6.96
N MET A 618 -16.04 -1.92 5.74
CA MET A 618 -16.64 -0.66 5.31
C MET A 618 -17.83 -0.26 6.19
N ALA A 619 -18.68 -1.22 6.57
CA ALA A 619 -19.79 -0.95 7.50
C ALA A 619 -19.31 -0.53 8.90
N ASN A 620 -18.26 -1.17 9.44
CA ASN A 620 -17.63 -0.76 10.70
C ASN A 620 -17.10 0.67 10.59
N LYS A 621 -16.29 0.95 9.57
CA LYS A 621 -15.67 2.26 9.31
C LYS A 621 -16.70 3.37 9.15
N ILE A 622 -17.83 3.15 8.48
CA ILE A 622 -18.91 4.14 8.33
C ILE A 622 -19.54 4.48 9.70
N VAL A 623 -19.77 3.49 10.55
CA VAL A 623 -20.33 3.68 11.90
C VAL A 623 -19.33 4.44 12.78
N GLU A 624 -18.10 3.95 12.90
CA GLU A 624 -17.02 4.57 13.70
C GLU A 624 -16.75 6.02 13.26
N PHE A 625 -16.67 6.25 11.94
CA PHE A 625 -16.51 7.58 11.37
C PHE A 625 -17.68 8.48 11.78
N THR A 626 -18.93 8.03 11.62
CA THR A 626 -20.11 8.84 11.94
C THR A 626 -20.26 9.12 13.44
N GLU A 627 -19.83 8.21 14.31
CA GLU A 627 -19.75 8.45 15.75
C GLU A 627 -18.64 9.47 16.11
N SER A 628 -17.48 9.39 15.44
CA SER A 628 -16.40 10.38 15.62
C SER A 628 -16.81 11.80 15.23
N GLN A 629 -17.68 11.95 14.22
CA GLN A 629 -18.21 13.24 13.77
C GLN A 629 -19.36 13.75 14.68
N LYS A 630 -19.98 12.91 15.50
CA LYS A 630 -20.97 13.30 16.54
C LYS A 630 -20.32 13.76 17.85
N THR A 631 -18.99 13.61 17.97
CA THR A 631 -18.22 13.85 19.21
C THR A 631 -17.22 15.01 19.08
N LYS A 632 -17.33 15.80 18.00
CA LYS A 632 -16.54 17.01 17.71
C LYS A 632 -17.46 18.23 17.59
#